data_AF-A0A545SDK6-F1
#
_entry.id   AF-A0A545SDK6-F1
#
_cell.length_a   1.000
_cell.length_b   1.000
_cell.length_c   1.000
_cell.angle_alpha   90.00
_cell.angle_beta   90.00
_cell.angle_gamma   90.00
#
_symmetry.space_group_name_H-M   'P 1'
#
loop_
_entity.id
_entity.type
_entity.pdbx_description
1 polymer ?
#
loop_
_entity_poly.entity_id
_entity_poly.type
_entity_poly.pdbx_seq_one_letter_code
_entity_poly.pdbx_strand_id
1 'polypeptide(L)'
;MRTHYCGLLNEQLDDQTVTLTGWVNRRRDHGGVIFIDLRDREGIVQVVFDPDRAEVFALAEQARNEFVLRVTGRVRPRPAGTENSNLISGRIELLGLALEILNRSEPLPFQLDDENVGEDIRLRYRYLDLRRPEMQARLRLRARVSHVLRQHLEQHGFLDMETPVLTRATPEGARDYLVPSRTHPGEFFALPQSPQLFKQLLMVSGFDRYYQITKCFRDEDLRADRQPEFTQVDIEASFMEEEDFMTLIEGMVRELFREVLEVAFPDPLPRMSWHEAMRRYASDKPDLRIPLELTDVADLMVGVDFKVFAGPAADPEGRIAALRVPNGGSMPRSQIDDYTKYVSIFGARGLAYIKVNDLSAGREGLQSPILKFLPDETVNGILERTGAENGDLIFFGADKAR
;
A
#
# COMPACT_ATOMS: atom_id res chain seq x y z
N MET A 1 4.13 -13.95 -34.97
CA MET A 1 5.12 -12.90 -34.65
C MET A 1 6.06 -13.29 -33.50
N ARG A 2 5.64 -14.17 -32.57
CA ARG A 2 6.45 -14.64 -31.43
C ARG A 2 6.12 -16.12 -31.17
N THR A 3 7.11 -16.93 -30.78
CA THR A 3 6.93 -18.34 -30.40
C THR A 3 7.06 -18.56 -28.89
N HIS A 4 7.94 -17.81 -28.22
CA HIS A 4 8.18 -17.90 -26.77
C HIS A 4 8.29 -16.50 -26.15
N TYR A 5 8.16 -16.40 -24.83
CA TYR A 5 8.49 -15.18 -24.10
C TYR A 5 9.96 -15.19 -23.68
N CYS A 6 10.58 -14.02 -23.64
CA CYS A 6 11.99 -13.79 -23.33
C CYS A 6 12.35 -14.41 -21.97
N GLY A 7 11.66 -14.00 -20.90
CA GLY A 7 11.95 -14.47 -19.55
C GLY A 7 11.56 -15.93 -19.25
N LEU A 8 10.96 -16.63 -20.20
CA LEU A 8 10.59 -18.06 -20.05
C LEU A 8 11.53 -19.00 -20.80
N LEU A 9 12.56 -18.48 -21.49
CA LEU A 9 13.56 -19.34 -22.10
C LEU A 9 14.42 -20.01 -21.02
N ASN A 10 14.61 -21.32 -21.16
CA ASN A 10 15.34 -22.16 -20.22
C ASN A 10 16.14 -23.25 -20.95
N GLU A 11 16.89 -24.05 -20.19
CA GLU A 11 17.80 -25.09 -20.69
C GLU A 11 17.08 -26.22 -21.47
N GLN A 12 15.76 -26.41 -21.28
CA GLN A 12 14.99 -27.44 -22.01
C GLN A 12 14.77 -27.08 -23.47
N LEU A 13 15.00 -25.82 -23.84
CA LEU A 13 14.83 -25.30 -25.20
C LEU A 13 16.17 -25.26 -25.96
N ASP A 14 17.23 -25.88 -25.44
CA ASP A 14 18.53 -25.90 -26.10
C ASP A 14 18.47 -26.38 -27.55
N ASP A 15 19.25 -25.74 -28.42
CA ASP A 15 19.33 -25.91 -29.88
C ASP A 15 18.03 -25.60 -30.65
N GLN A 16 16.92 -25.28 -29.97
CA GLN A 16 15.68 -24.90 -30.64
C GLN A 16 15.76 -23.49 -31.24
N THR A 17 15.17 -23.34 -32.43
CA THR A 17 14.98 -22.03 -33.04
C THR A 17 13.68 -21.40 -32.57
N VAL A 18 13.76 -20.19 -32.02
CA VAL A 18 12.62 -19.46 -31.46
C VAL A 18 12.57 -18.04 -32.01
N THR A 19 11.36 -17.47 -32.07
CA THR A 19 11.15 -16.05 -32.39
C THR A 19 10.65 -15.32 -31.17
N LEU A 20 11.37 -14.28 -30.76
CA LEU A 20 11.03 -13.40 -29.65
C LEU A 20 10.62 -12.02 -30.18
N THR A 21 9.78 -11.32 -29.43
CA THR A 21 9.40 -9.93 -29.73
C THR A 21 9.32 -9.17 -28.44
N GLY A 22 10.02 -8.03 -28.36
CA GLY A 22 10.14 -7.28 -27.12
C GLY A 22 10.86 -5.95 -27.30
N TRP A 23 11.25 -5.35 -26.19
CA TRP A 23 11.97 -4.09 -26.11
C TRP A 23 13.44 -4.31 -25.79
N VAL A 24 14.32 -3.52 -26.40
CA VAL A 24 15.73 -3.46 -25.98
C VAL A 24 15.80 -2.87 -24.58
N ASN A 25 16.12 -3.69 -23.57
CA ASN A 25 16.36 -3.21 -22.22
C ASN A 25 17.71 -2.52 -22.12
N ARG A 26 18.73 -3.16 -22.70
CA ARG A 26 20.10 -2.65 -22.74
C ARG A 26 20.82 -3.23 -23.95
N ARG A 27 21.69 -2.42 -24.55
CA ARG A 27 22.63 -2.84 -25.59
C ARG A 27 24.05 -2.72 -25.06
N ARG A 28 24.87 -3.73 -25.32
CA ARG A 28 26.33 -3.72 -25.10
C ARG A 28 27.01 -4.06 -26.42
N ASP A 29 27.98 -3.24 -26.80
CA ASP A 29 28.72 -3.39 -28.05
C ASP A 29 30.21 -3.49 -27.74
N HIS A 30 30.79 -4.63 -28.08
CA HIS A 30 32.22 -4.89 -27.89
C HIS A 30 32.99 -4.89 -29.23
N GLY A 31 32.40 -4.36 -30.30
CA GLY A 31 32.97 -4.28 -31.65
C GLY A 31 32.93 -5.61 -32.40
N GLY A 32 33.40 -6.70 -31.79
CA GLY A 32 33.38 -8.05 -32.38
C GLY A 32 32.16 -8.89 -32.01
N VAL A 33 31.30 -8.39 -31.12
CA VAL A 33 30.06 -9.05 -30.67
C VAL A 33 29.11 -8.01 -30.08
N ILE A 34 27.81 -8.14 -30.37
CA ILE A 34 26.77 -7.28 -29.81
C ILE A 34 25.85 -8.11 -28.92
N PHE A 35 25.62 -7.62 -27.71
CA PHE A 35 24.66 -8.18 -26.77
C PHE A 35 23.46 -7.23 -26.65
N ILE A 36 22.27 -7.80 -26.82
CA ILE A 36 21.00 -7.11 -26.57
C ILE A 36 20.26 -7.87 -25.48
N ASP A 37 20.01 -7.21 -24.36
CA ASP A 37 19.08 -7.69 -23.36
C ASP A 37 17.66 -7.39 -23.88
N LEU A 38 16.96 -8.39 -24.41
CA LEU A 38 15.61 -8.25 -24.93
C LEU A 38 14.60 -8.52 -23.81
N ARG A 39 13.75 -7.55 -23.52
CA ARG A 39 12.73 -7.60 -22.47
C ARG A 39 11.34 -7.78 -23.06
N ASP A 40 10.55 -8.64 -22.45
CA ASP A 40 9.11 -8.62 -22.60
C ASP A 40 8.42 -8.73 -21.24
N ARG A 41 7.14 -9.09 -21.26
CA ARG A 41 6.33 -9.15 -20.05
C ARG A 41 6.82 -10.23 -19.07
N GLU A 42 7.46 -11.30 -19.51
CA GLU A 42 7.87 -12.40 -18.61
C GLU A 42 9.31 -12.23 -18.11
N GLY A 43 10.07 -11.30 -18.67
CA GLY A 43 11.43 -11.00 -18.20
C GLY A 43 12.37 -10.63 -19.34
N ILE A 44 13.66 -10.86 -19.11
CA ILE A 44 14.75 -10.47 -20.00
C ILE A 44 15.49 -11.72 -20.45
N VAL A 45 15.93 -11.75 -21.72
CA VAL A 45 16.91 -12.71 -22.22
C VAL A 45 18.03 -12.02 -22.98
N GLN A 46 19.25 -12.55 -22.87
CA GLN A 46 20.37 -12.09 -23.67
C GLN A 46 20.27 -12.63 -25.10
N VAL A 47 20.36 -11.73 -26.07
CA VAL A 47 20.53 -12.04 -27.49
C VAL A 47 21.94 -11.66 -27.92
N VAL A 48 22.64 -12.57 -28.60
CA VAL A 48 24.00 -12.39 -29.09
C VAL A 48 23.99 -12.31 -30.61
N PHE A 49 24.70 -11.32 -31.15
CA PHE A 49 24.91 -11.17 -32.58
C PHE A 49 26.41 -11.21 -32.89
N ASP A 50 26.80 -12.19 -33.69
CA ASP A 50 28.16 -12.39 -34.20
C ASP A 50 28.31 -11.73 -35.59
N PRO A 51 29.52 -11.26 -35.97
CA PRO A 51 29.75 -10.53 -37.21
C PRO A 51 29.64 -11.38 -38.48
N ASP A 52 29.61 -12.72 -38.35
CA ASP A 52 29.45 -13.69 -39.44
C ASP A 52 28.19 -13.42 -40.29
N ARG A 53 27.17 -12.75 -39.70
CA ARG A 53 25.94 -12.34 -40.36
C ARG A 53 25.88 -10.81 -40.46
N ALA A 54 26.67 -10.25 -41.39
CA ALA A 54 26.86 -8.81 -41.55
C ALA A 54 25.55 -7.99 -41.58
N GLU A 55 24.51 -8.44 -42.28
CA GLU A 55 23.22 -7.73 -42.35
C GLU A 55 22.51 -7.66 -41.00
N VAL A 56 22.48 -8.76 -40.25
CA VAL A 56 21.86 -8.84 -38.93
C VAL A 56 22.67 -8.03 -37.92
N PHE A 57 24.01 -8.11 -38.01
CA PHE A 57 24.93 -7.36 -37.17
C PHE A 57 24.75 -5.84 -37.35
N ALA A 58 24.68 -5.37 -38.61
CA ALA A 58 24.45 -3.95 -38.92
C ALA A 58 23.08 -3.43 -38.41
N LEU A 59 22.05 -4.28 -38.35
CA LEU A 59 20.78 -3.92 -37.72
C LEU A 59 20.89 -3.87 -36.19
N ALA A 60 21.64 -4.79 -35.58
CA ALA A 60 21.89 -4.80 -34.14
C ALA A 60 22.73 -3.58 -33.68
N GLU A 61 23.61 -3.07 -34.53
CA GLU A 61 24.36 -1.81 -34.28
C GLU A 61 23.45 -0.59 -34.16
N GLN A 62 22.34 -0.57 -34.89
CA GLN A 62 21.38 0.53 -34.88
C GLN A 62 20.46 0.51 -33.67
N ALA A 63 20.33 -0.63 -32.98
CA ALA A 63 19.45 -0.77 -31.83
C ALA A 63 19.83 0.23 -30.72
N ARG A 64 18.83 0.85 -30.11
CA ARG A 64 18.97 1.67 -28.90
C ARG A 64 17.96 1.19 -27.86
N ASN A 65 18.14 1.63 -26.61
CA ASN A 65 17.21 1.31 -25.53
C ASN A 65 15.76 1.60 -25.96
N GLU A 66 14.86 0.71 -25.59
CA GLU A 66 13.42 0.72 -25.86
C GLU A 66 13.00 0.62 -27.35
N PHE A 67 13.92 0.32 -28.27
CA PHE A 67 13.53 -0.14 -29.61
C PHE A 67 12.69 -1.41 -29.51
N VAL A 68 11.67 -1.51 -30.36
CA VAL A 68 10.83 -2.71 -30.47
C VAL A 68 11.43 -3.62 -31.53
N LEU A 69 11.88 -4.80 -31.10
CA LEU A 69 12.56 -5.75 -31.97
C LEU A 69 11.77 -7.04 -32.11
N ARG A 70 11.89 -7.66 -33.28
CA ARG A 70 11.58 -9.08 -33.51
C ARG A 70 12.88 -9.80 -33.83
N VAL A 71 13.20 -10.82 -33.05
CA VAL A 71 14.43 -11.61 -33.19
C VAL A 71 14.06 -13.06 -33.39
N THR A 72 14.56 -13.68 -34.46
CA THR A 72 14.56 -15.13 -34.60
C THR A 72 15.97 -15.64 -34.38
N GLY A 73 16.13 -16.60 -33.49
CA GLY A 73 17.45 -17.09 -33.12
C GLY A 73 17.43 -18.51 -32.59
N ARG A 74 18.61 -19.06 -32.34
CA ARG A 74 18.79 -20.39 -31.77
C ARG A 74 19.16 -20.27 -30.31
N VAL A 75 18.44 -20.96 -29.43
CA VAL A 75 18.76 -21.03 -28.01
C VAL A 75 20.05 -21.86 -27.86
N ARG A 76 20.98 -21.39 -27.04
CA ARG A 76 22.17 -22.15 -26.65
C ARG A 76 22.52 -21.88 -25.18
N PRO A 77 23.27 -22.77 -24.51
CA PRO A 77 23.81 -22.47 -23.20
C PRO A 77 24.81 -21.33 -23.32
N ARG A 78 24.88 -20.49 -22.30
CA ARG A 78 25.92 -19.46 -22.24
C ARG A 78 27.29 -20.12 -22.05
N PRO A 79 28.38 -19.52 -22.54
CA PRO A 79 29.73 -20.01 -22.25
C PRO A 79 29.96 -20.11 -20.73
N ALA A 80 30.70 -21.15 -20.31
CA ALA A 80 31.01 -21.37 -18.90
C ALA A 80 31.65 -20.14 -18.25
N GLY A 81 31.14 -19.72 -17.09
CA GLY A 81 31.59 -18.55 -16.36
C GLY A 81 30.91 -17.24 -16.77
N THR A 82 29.97 -17.28 -17.72
CA THR A 82 29.19 -16.11 -18.15
C THR A 82 27.73 -16.15 -17.73
N GLU A 83 27.31 -17.19 -17.01
CA GLU A 83 25.96 -17.35 -16.47
C GLU A 83 25.58 -16.18 -15.54
N ASN A 84 24.31 -15.78 -15.55
CA ASN A 84 23.82 -14.66 -14.74
C ASN A 84 22.73 -15.11 -13.78
N SER A 85 23.06 -15.23 -12.49
CA SER A 85 22.11 -15.67 -11.45
C SER A 85 20.97 -14.69 -11.20
N ASN A 86 21.06 -13.44 -11.67
CA ASN A 86 20.01 -12.43 -11.51
C ASN A 86 18.91 -12.54 -12.58
N LEU A 87 19.07 -13.40 -13.59
CA LEU A 87 18.11 -13.61 -14.66
C LEU A 87 17.58 -15.05 -14.64
N ILE A 88 16.26 -15.22 -14.79
CA ILE A 88 15.63 -16.54 -14.93
C ILE A 88 16.22 -17.29 -16.13
N SER A 89 16.39 -16.60 -17.25
CA SER A 89 17.02 -17.14 -18.46
C SER A 89 18.56 -17.10 -18.42
N GLY A 90 19.17 -16.84 -17.26
CA GLY A 90 20.56 -16.43 -17.16
C GLY A 90 21.61 -17.50 -17.48
N ARG A 91 21.19 -18.76 -17.63
CA ARG A 91 22.02 -19.90 -18.06
C ARG A 91 22.03 -20.11 -19.57
N ILE A 92 21.09 -19.49 -20.29
CA ILE A 92 20.97 -19.60 -21.75
C ILE A 92 21.09 -18.22 -22.41
N GLU A 93 21.33 -18.22 -23.72
CA GLU A 93 21.26 -17.04 -24.56
C GLU A 93 20.67 -17.41 -25.93
N LEU A 94 20.23 -16.39 -26.67
CA LEU A 94 19.73 -16.55 -28.01
C LEU A 94 20.78 -16.06 -29.03
N LEU A 95 21.31 -16.96 -29.85
CA LEU A 95 22.11 -16.57 -31.01
C LEU A 95 21.17 -16.00 -32.09
N GLY A 96 21.26 -14.69 -32.35
CA GLY A 96 20.40 -13.98 -33.28
C GLY A 96 20.66 -14.37 -34.74
N LEU A 97 19.71 -15.07 -35.36
CA LEU A 97 19.82 -15.52 -36.76
C LEU A 97 19.16 -14.54 -37.73
N ALA A 98 18.13 -13.82 -37.29
CA ALA A 98 17.45 -12.75 -38.00
C ALA A 98 16.95 -11.69 -37.01
N LEU A 99 17.02 -10.43 -37.40
CA LEU A 99 16.58 -9.28 -36.62
C LEU A 99 15.74 -8.34 -37.48
N GLU A 100 14.64 -7.86 -36.91
CA GLU A 100 13.84 -6.79 -37.49
C GLU A 100 13.56 -5.73 -36.42
N ILE A 101 13.79 -4.46 -36.79
CA ILE A 101 13.39 -3.31 -35.97
C ILE A 101 11.94 -3.00 -36.34
N LEU A 102 11.00 -3.46 -35.51
CA LEU A 102 9.57 -3.22 -35.71
C LEU A 102 9.22 -1.75 -35.48
N ASN A 103 9.85 -1.12 -34.49
CA ASN A 103 9.71 0.30 -34.23
C ASN A 103 10.93 0.88 -33.51
N ARG A 104 11.30 2.12 -33.85
CA ARG A 104 12.38 2.85 -33.19
C ARG A 104 11.83 3.63 -32.00
N SER A 105 12.67 3.85 -30.99
CA SER A 105 12.37 4.75 -29.87
C SER A 105 13.17 6.04 -30.02
N GLU A 106 12.54 7.16 -29.66
CA GLU A 106 13.26 8.40 -29.39
C GLU A 106 14.10 8.29 -28.10
N PRO A 107 15.05 9.22 -27.86
CA PRO A 107 15.76 9.30 -26.59
C PRO A 107 14.80 9.34 -25.41
N LEU A 108 15.08 8.54 -24.38
CA LEU A 108 14.17 8.38 -23.24
C LEU A 108 14.22 9.59 -22.31
N PRO A 109 13.08 10.03 -21.75
CA PRO A 109 13.04 11.09 -20.73
C PRO A 109 13.68 10.67 -19.41
N PHE A 110 13.78 9.36 -19.14
CA PHE A 110 14.51 8.76 -18.02
C PHE A 110 14.85 7.29 -18.34
N GLN A 111 15.85 6.72 -17.67
CA GLN A 111 16.19 5.31 -17.81
C GLN A 111 15.29 4.44 -16.91
N LEU A 112 14.90 3.26 -17.36
CA LEU A 112 13.97 2.40 -16.61
C LEU A 112 14.55 1.82 -15.31
N ASP A 113 15.88 1.80 -15.20
CA ASP A 113 16.64 1.37 -14.03
C ASP A 113 17.06 2.53 -13.11
N ASP A 114 16.68 3.77 -13.42
CA ASP A 114 16.93 4.92 -12.55
C ASP A 114 15.89 4.99 -11.42
N GLU A 115 16.36 4.81 -10.18
CA GLU A 115 15.53 4.86 -8.98
C GLU A 115 15.28 6.29 -8.49
N ASN A 116 16.02 7.28 -8.98
CA ASN A 116 15.98 8.67 -8.49
C ASN A 116 15.06 9.57 -9.34
N VAL A 117 14.30 8.99 -10.27
CA VAL A 117 13.39 9.76 -11.14
C VAL A 117 12.23 10.31 -10.32
N GLY A 118 12.05 11.63 -10.38
CA GLY A 118 10.94 12.34 -9.73
C GLY A 118 9.57 11.80 -10.15
N GLU A 119 8.64 11.77 -9.20
CA GLU A 119 7.28 11.26 -9.42
C GLU A 119 6.53 12.02 -10.52
N ASP A 120 6.74 13.33 -10.63
CA ASP A 120 6.17 14.20 -11.67
C ASP A 120 6.55 13.72 -13.09
N ILE A 121 7.83 13.38 -13.31
CA ILE A 121 8.31 12.86 -14.59
C ILE A 121 7.72 11.48 -14.85
N ARG A 122 7.69 10.61 -13.82
CA ARG A 122 7.12 9.26 -13.92
C ARG A 122 5.64 9.28 -14.27
N LEU A 123 4.87 10.21 -13.70
CA LEU A 123 3.45 10.38 -14.01
C LEU A 123 3.24 10.97 -15.40
N ARG A 124 4.04 11.97 -15.81
CA ARG A 124 3.98 12.56 -17.15
C ARG A 124 4.21 11.52 -18.25
N TYR A 125 5.14 10.59 -18.02
CA TYR A 125 5.49 9.52 -18.96
C TYR A 125 5.08 8.15 -18.41
N ARG A 126 3.88 8.07 -17.82
CA ARG A 126 3.41 6.85 -17.13
C ARG A 126 3.44 5.60 -17.99
N TYR A 127 3.18 5.72 -19.30
CA TYR A 127 3.28 4.59 -20.23
C TYR A 127 4.69 3.97 -20.30
N LEU A 128 5.73 4.75 -20.05
CA LEU A 128 7.11 4.30 -19.98
C LEU A 128 7.42 3.76 -18.57
N ASP A 129 7.02 4.46 -17.52
CA ASP A 129 7.22 4.01 -16.12
C ASP A 129 6.52 2.66 -15.86
N LEU A 130 5.36 2.42 -16.48
CA LEU A 130 4.65 1.14 -16.41
C LEU A 130 5.41 -0.02 -17.07
N ARG A 131 6.48 0.21 -17.84
CA ARG A 131 7.35 -0.88 -18.36
C ARG A 131 8.29 -1.44 -17.29
N ARG A 132 8.49 -0.73 -16.18
CA ARG A 132 9.38 -1.16 -15.10
C ARG A 132 8.83 -2.44 -14.45
N PRO A 133 9.69 -3.44 -14.12
CA PRO A 133 9.25 -4.70 -13.54
C PRO A 133 8.40 -4.53 -12.27
N GLU A 134 8.76 -3.59 -11.40
CA GLU A 134 8.03 -3.26 -10.17
C GLU A 134 6.58 -2.81 -10.45
N MET A 135 6.39 -1.94 -11.46
CA MET A 135 5.07 -1.45 -11.84
C MET A 135 4.22 -2.54 -12.51
N GLN A 136 4.84 -3.36 -13.37
CA GLN A 136 4.20 -4.54 -13.97
C GLN A 136 3.75 -5.53 -12.89
N ALA A 137 4.62 -5.83 -11.92
CA ALA A 137 4.32 -6.74 -10.82
C ALA A 137 3.13 -6.25 -9.99
N ARG A 138 3.09 -4.96 -9.64
CA ARG A 138 1.95 -4.36 -8.91
C ARG A 138 0.63 -4.45 -9.67
N LEU A 139 0.62 -4.18 -10.97
CA LEU A 139 -0.61 -4.26 -11.77
C LEU A 139 -1.08 -5.70 -11.97
N ARG A 140 -0.16 -6.65 -12.16
CA ARG A 140 -0.50 -8.08 -12.20
C ARG A 140 -1.02 -8.58 -10.86
N LEU A 141 -0.40 -8.15 -9.77
CA LEU A 141 -0.84 -8.44 -8.41
C LEU A 141 -2.27 -7.95 -8.21
N ARG A 142 -2.56 -6.69 -8.58
CA ARG A 142 -3.92 -6.14 -8.54
C ARG A 142 -4.92 -6.96 -9.35
N ALA A 143 -4.54 -7.42 -10.55
CA ALA A 143 -5.41 -8.26 -11.37
C ALA A 143 -5.68 -9.64 -10.72
N ARG A 144 -4.65 -10.25 -10.10
CA ARG A 144 -4.79 -11.50 -9.33
C ARG A 144 -5.69 -11.31 -8.12
N VAL A 145 -5.52 -10.21 -7.38
CA VAL A 145 -6.38 -9.83 -6.25
C VAL A 145 -7.83 -9.75 -6.70
N SER A 146 -8.14 -9.01 -7.77
CA SER A 146 -9.53 -8.90 -8.23
C SER A 146 -10.08 -10.24 -8.72
N HIS A 147 -9.27 -11.10 -9.32
CA HIS A 147 -9.69 -12.45 -9.72
C HIS A 147 -10.09 -13.30 -8.52
N VAL A 148 -9.27 -13.36 -7.47
CA VAL A 148 -9.55 -14.15 -6.26
C VAL A 148 -10.80 -13.64 -5.54
N LEU A 149 -10.97 -12.32 -5.42
CA LEU A 149 -12.17 -11.73 -4.80
C LEU A 149 -13.44 -12.09 -5.57
N ARG A 150 -13.43 -12.00 -6.91
CA ARG A 150 -14.55 -12.41 -7.76
C ARG A 150 -14.88 -13.89 -7.57
N GLN A 151 -13.86 -14.74 -7.65
CA GLN A 151 -14.02 -16.18 -7.48
C GLN A 151 -14.64 -16.53 -6.13
N HIS A 152 -14.14 -15.93 -5.04
CA HIS A 152 -14.68 -16.16 -3.70
C HIS A 152 -16.17 -15.79 -3.63
N LEU A 153 -16.54 -14.59 -4.09
CA LEU A 153 -17.92 -14.10 -4.05
C LEU A 153 -18.86 -14.95 -4.91
N GLU A 154 -18.44 -15.32 -6.12
CA GLU A 154 -19.22 -16.18 -7.03
C GLU A 154 -19.44 -17.58 -6.47
N GLN A 155 -18.43 -18.17 -5.81
CA GLN A 155 -18.57 -19.45 -5.12
C GLN A 155 -19.57 -19.39 -3.96
N HIS A 156 -19.76 -18.21 -3.36
CA HIS A 156 -20.76 -17.94 -2.33
C HIS A 156 -22.10 -17.42 -2.91
N GLY A 157 -22.32 -17.55 -4.22
CA GLY A 157 -23.59 -17.23 -4.87
C GLY A 157 -23.88 -15.75 -5.05
N PHE A 158 -22.88 -14.87 -4.92
CA PHE A 158 -23.03 -13.46 -5.25
C PHE A 158 -23.03 -13.24 -6.76
N LEU A 159 -23.85 -12.29 -7.22
CA LEU A 159 -23.97 -11.92 -8.63
C LEU A 159 -23.22 -10.61 -8.91
N ASP A 160 -22.35 -10.61 -9.93
CA ASP A 160 -21.71 -9.39 -10.45
C ASP A 160 -22.76 -8.57 -11.22
N MET A 161 -23.22 -7.47 -10.63
CA MET A 161 -24.24 -6.62 -11.27
C MET A 161 -23.74 -5.19 -11.40
N GLU A 162 -23.80 -4.64 -12.61
CA GLU A 162 -23.37 -3.27 -12.87
C GLU A 162 -24.44 -2.26 -12.42
N THR A 163 -23.99 -1.14 -11.86
CA THR A 163 -24.85 -0.01 -11.47
C THR A 163 -24.49 1.24 -12.26
N PRO A 164 -25.45 2.13 -12.57
CA PRO A 164 -25.17 3.30 -13.40
C PRO A 164 -24.22 4.30 -12.71
N VAL A 165 -23.38 4.95 -13.52
CA VAL A 165 -22.41 5.97 -13.08
C VAL A 165 -22.99 7.40 -13.16
N LEU A 166 -23.93 7.65 -14.06
CA LEU A 166 -24.62 8.94 -14.13
C LEU A 166 -25.83 8.90 -13.19
N THR A 167 -25.64 9.36 -11.96
CA THR A 167 -26.63 9.27 -10.88
C THR A 167 -27.21 10.64 -10.54
N ARG A 168 -28.07 10.70 -9.52
CA ARG A 168 -28.59 11.95 -8.96
C ARG A 168 -27.77 12.33 -7.74
N ALA A 169 -27.46 13.62 -7.60
CA ALA A 169 -26.75 14.13 -6.42
C ALA A 169 -27.56 13.90 -5.13
N THR A 170 -26.86 13.49 -4.06
CA THR A 170 -27.42 13.34 -2.71
C THR A 170 -26.63 14.22 -1.75
N PRO A 171 -27.29 15.05 -0.91
CA PRO A 171 -26.61 16.09 -0.12
C PRO A 171 -25.78 15.58 1.07
N GLU A 172 -25.69 14.27 1.28
CA GLU A 172 -24.96 13.64 2.39
C GLU A 172 -23.70 12.91 1.89
N GLY A 173 -22.67 12.84 2.74
CA GLY A 173 -21.40 12.18 2.42
C GLY A 173 -20.30 13.15 2.00
N ALA A 174 -19.55 12.79 0.95
CA ALA A 174 -18.53 13.64 0.34
C ALA A 174 -19.15 14.61 -0.68
N ARG A 175 -18.35 15.48 -1.28
CA ARG A 175 -18.79 16.27 -2.44
C ARG A 175 -18.83 15.41 -3.71
N ASP A 176 -19.89 15.58 -4.50
CA ASP A 176 -20.07 14.90 -5.79
C ASP A 176 -19.35 15.61 -6.94
N TYR A 177 -18.78 14.84 -7.87
CA TYR A 177 -18.45 15.34 -9.20
C TYR A 177 -19.74 15.49 -10.02
N LEU A 178 -19.93 16.66 -10.64
CA LEU A 178 -21.11 16.95 -11.45
C LEU A 178 -20.83 16.83 -12.95
N VAL A 179 -21.78 16.24 -13.68
CA VAL A 179 -21.75 16.15 -15.14
C VAL A 179 -22.97 16.88 -15.71
N PRO A 180 -22.79 18.02 -16.40
CA PRO A 180 -23.91 18.81 -16.91
C PRO A 180 -24.71 18.04 -17.98
N SER A 181 -26.04 18.08 -17.87
CA SER A 181 -26.91 17.44 -18.86
C SER A 181 -27.08 18.33 -20.09
N ARG A 182 -26.75 17.80 -21.27
CA ARG A 182 -27.00 18.49 -22.54
C ARG A 182 -28.50 18.61 -22.85
N THR A 183 -29.31 17.62 -22.45
CA THR A 183 -30.74 17.53 -22.78
C THR A 183 -31.65 18.22 -21.78
N HIS A 184 -31.17 18.43 -20.55
CA HIS A 184 -31.91 19.10 -19.48
C HIS A 184 -31.13 20.33 -19.01
N PRO A 185 -31.30 21.50 -19.64
CA PRO A 185 -30.58 22.71 -19.27
C PRO A 185 -30.81 23.10 -17.81
N GLY A 186 -29.71 23.31 -17.07
CA GLY A 186 -29.76 23.62 -15.63
C GLY A 186 -29.74 22.40 -14.72
N GLU A 187 -29.79 21.18 -15.26
CA GLU A 187 -29.70 19.93 -14.52
C GLU A 187 -28.34 19.24 -14.70
N PHE A 188 -27.95 18.48 -13.68
CA PHE A 188 -26.66 17.81 -13.58
C PHE A 188 -26.86 16.36 -13.13
N PHE A 189 -26.06 15.45 -13.68
CA PHE A 189 -25.80 14.17 -13.06
C PHE A 189 -24.71 14.31 -11.99
N ALA A 190 -24.66 13.37 -11.08
CA ALA A 190 -23.58 13.20 -10.12
C ALA A 190 -22.89 11.85 -10.33
N LEU A 191 -21.56 11.83 -10.25
CA LEU A 191 -20.80 10.57 -10.22
C LEU A 191 -20.90 9.94 -8.83
N PRO A 192 -21.11 8.61 -8.70
CA PRO A 192 -21.40 7.97 -7.43
C PRO A 192 -20.18 7.91 -6.52
N GLN A 193 -20.38 8.27 -5.26
CA GLN A 193 -19.41 8.05 -4.19
C GLN A 193 -19.29 6.57 -3.82
N SER A 194 -20.38 5.82 -4.04
CA SER A 194 -20.51 4.36 -3.97
C SER A 194 -21.86 3.95 -4.60
N PRO A 195 -22.08 2.67 -4.95
CA PRO A 195 -23.39 2.17 -5.39
C PRO A 195 -24.43 1.97 -4.27
N GLN A 196 -24.27 2.61 -3.11
CA GLN A 196 -25.05 2.32 -1.89
C GLN A 196 -26.57 2.25 -2.10
N LEU A 197 -27.17 3.21 -2.81
CA LEU A 197 -28.62 3.18 -3.05
C LEU A 197 -29.01 2.09 -4.06
N PHE A 198 -28.17 1.83 -5.06
CA PHE A 198 -28.45 0.82 -6.08
C PHE A 198 -28.36 -0.59 -5.52
N LYS A 199 -27.34 -0.92 -4.70
CA LYS A 199 -27.25 -2.24 -4.08
C LYS A 199 -28.43 -2.53 -3.14
N GLN A 200 -28.91 -1.51 -2.42
CA GLN A 200 -30.13 -1.62 -1.62
C GLN A 200 -31.37 -1.86 -2.48
N LEU A 201 -31.52 -1.15 -3.61
CA LEU A 201 -32.61 -1.39 -4.56
C LEU A 201 -32.54 -2.80 -5.17
N LEU A 202 -31.34 -3.34 -5.40
CA LEU A 202 -31.17 -4.73 -5.88
C LEU A 202 -31.64 -5.74 -4.83
N MET A 203 -31.35 -5.51 -3.54
CA MET A 203 -31.89 -6.33 -2.45
C MET A 203 -33.42 -6.28 -2.42
N VAL A 204 -34.01 -5.08 -2.50
CA VAL A 204 -35.48 -4.88 -2.59
C VAL A 204 -36.08 -5.56 -3.82
N SER A 205 -35.32 -5.64 -4.92
CA SER A 205 -35.75 -6.27 -6.17
C SER A 205 -35.76 -7.81 -6.11
N GLY A 206 -35.35 -8.40 -4.98
CA GLY A 206 -35.35 -9.85 -4.75
C GLY A 206 -34.04 -10.54 -5.10
N PHE A 207 -32.97 -9.80 -5.41
CA PHE A 207 -31.64 -10.38 -5.49
C PHE A 207 -31.10 -10.62 -4.08
N ASP A 208 -30.74 -11.86 -3.76
CA ASP A 208 -30.30 -12.22 -2.42
C ASP A 208 -28.86 -11.77 -2.13
N ARG A 209 -27.97 -11.83 -3.13
CA ARG A 209 -26.54 -11.57 -2.97
C ARG A 209 -25.99 -10.83 -4.19
N TYR A 210 -25.42 -9.67 -3.94
CA TYR A 210 -24.89 -8.76 -4.94
C TYR A 210 -23.44 -8.44 -4.66
N TYR A 211 -22.62 -8.42 -5.70
CA TYR A 211 -21.32 -7.79 -5.63
C TYR A 211 -21.03 -6.96 -6.90
N GLN A 212 -20.10 -6.02 -6.79
CA GLN A 212 -19.56 -5.29 -7.92
C GLN A 212 -18.15 -4.77 -7.61
N ILE A 213 -17.21 -4.95 -8.54
CA ILE A 213 -15.93 -4.21 -8.50
C ILE A 213 -16.09 -2.94 -9.33
N THR A 214 -16.35 -1.82 -8.68
CA THR A 214 -16.85 -0.60 -9.33
C THR A 214 -15.98 0.63 -9.11
N LYS A 215 -16.16 1.64 -9.97
CA LYS A 215 -15.49 2.93 -9.85
C LYS A 215 -16.33 3.88 -9.00
N CYS A 216 -15.66 4.54 -8.07
CA CYS A 216 -16.26 5.51 -7.16
C CYS A 216 -15.51 6.84 -7.24
N PHE A 217 -16.25 7.92 -7.02
CA PHE A 217 -15.77 9.28 -7.27
C PHE A 217 -16.07 10.16 -6.05
N ARG A 218 -15.07 10.93 -5.58
CA ARG A 218 -15.22 11.88 -4.48
C ARG A 218 -14.45 13.16 -4.80
N ASP A 219 -15.14 14.29 -4.79
CA ASP A 219 -14.54 15.61 -5.03
C ASP A 219 -13.96 16.20 -3.72
N GLU A 220 -12.94 15.51 -3.19
CA GLU A 220 -12.25 15.83 -1.95
C GLU A 220 -10.75 16.03 -2.19
N ASP A 221 -10.08 16.75 -1.28
CA ASP A 221 -8.62 16.91 -1.33
C ASP A 221 -7.89 15.56 -1.20
N LEU A 222 -6.83 15.42 -2.00
CA LEU A 222 -6.05 14.19 -2.08
C LEU A 222 -5.17 13.98 -0.85
N ARG A 223 -4.83 12.72 -0.61
CA ARG A 223 -3.81 12.28 0.36
C ARG A 223 -3.01 11.14 -0.26
N ALA A 224 -1.93 10.71 0.40
CA ALA A 224 -1.12 9.58 -0.06
C ALA A 224 -1.95 8.31 -0.35
N ASP A 225 -3.04 8.10 0.40
CA ASP A 225 -3.96 6.97 0.30
C ASP A 225 -5.35 7.34 -0.28
N ARG A 226 -5.52 8.57 -0.80
CA ARG A 226 -6.82 9.08 -1.28
C ARG A 226 -6.71 9.68 -2.68
N GLN A 227 -7.48 9.12 -3.61
CA GLN A 227 -7.62 9.56 -4.98
C GLN A 227 -9.07 9.94 -5.28
N PRO A 228 -9.33 10.93 -6.14
CA PRO A 228 -10.69 11.38 -6.46
C PRO A 228 -11.48 10.33 -7.24
N GLU A 229 -10.81 9.48 -8.01
CA GLU A 229 -11.35 8.27 -8.61
C GLU A 229 -10.65 7.05 -8.01
N PHE A 230 -11.43 6.13 -7.45
CA PHE A 230 -10.93 4.91 -6.84
C PHE A 230 -11.85 3.72 -7.17
N THR A 231 -11.40 2.52 -6.81
CA THR A 231 -12.15 1.28 -7.09
C THR A 231 -12.55 0.64 -5.78
N GLN A 232 -13.82 0.30 -5.64
CA GLN A 232 -14.35 -0.43 -4.49
C GLN A 232 -14.74 -1.84 -4.91
N VAL A 233 -14.73 -2.75 -3.92
CA VAL A 233 -15.42 -4.03 -4.00
C VAL A 233 -16.67 -3.86 -3.14
N ASP A 234 -17.78 -3.60 -3.80
CA ASP A 234 -19.07 -3.35 -3.18
C ASP A 234 -19.84 -4.67 -3.07
N ILE A 235 -20.39 -4.94 -1.89
CA ILE A 235 -21.02 -6.23 -1.55
C ILE A 235 -22.27 -5.92 -0.74
N GLU A 236 -23.36 -6.62 -1.02
CA GLU A 236 -24.62 -6.55 -0.26
C GLU A 236 -25.29 -7.92 -0.26
N ALA A 237 -25.96 -8.28 0.84
CA ALA A 237 -26.72 -9.51 0.98
C ALA A 237 -28.04 -9.27 1.73
N SER A 238 -29.08 -10.03 1.36
CA SER A 238 -30.37 -10.06 2.03
C SER A 238 -30.42 -11.17 3.07
N PHE A 239 -31.25 -11.00 4.10
CA PHE A 239 -31.54 -12.02 5.13
C PHE A 239 -30.29 -12.63 5.80
N MET A 240 -29.22 -11.84 5.93
CA MET A 240 -27.96 -12.23 6.55
C MET A 240 -27.69 -11.35 7.77
N GLU A 241 -27.38 -11.97 8.90
CA GLU A 241 -27.03 -11.27 10.13
C GLU A 241 -25.58 -10.75 10.06
N GLU A 242 -25.26 -9.77 10.90
CA GLU A 242 -23.94 -9.12 10.95
C GLU A 242 -22.79 -10.14 11.10
N GLU A 243 -22.97 -11.13 11.98
CA GLU A 243 -21.97 -12.15 12.28
C GLU A 243 -21.63 -13.04 11.06
N ASP A 244 -22.66 -13.46 10.33
CA ASP A 244 -22.51 -14.29 9.14
C ASP A 244 -21.84 -13.49 8.01
N PHE A 245 -22.23 -12.23 7.86
CA PHE A 245 -21.63 -11.34 6.88
C PHE A 245 -20.16 -11.07 7.20
N MET A 246 -19.82 -10.77 8.46
CA MET A 246 -18.42 -10.61 8.88
C MET A 246 -17.61 -11.88 8.64
N THR A 247 -18.16 -13.06 8.95
CA THR A 247 -17.50 -14.35 8.72
C THR A 247 -17.21 -14.59 7.23
N LEU A 248 -18.15 -14.26 6.35
CA LEU A 248 -17.97 -14.32 4.89
C LEU A 248 -16.82 -13.40 4.43
N ILE A 249 -16.85 -12.13 4.83
CA ILE A 249 -15.81 -11.15 4.44
C ILE A 249 -14.44 -11.53 5.02
N GLU A 250 -14.41 -12.05 6.24
CA GLU A 250 -13.18 -12.56 6.85
C GLU A 250 -12.62 -13.74 6.06
N GLY A 251 -13.45 -14.72 5.70
CA GLY A 251 -13.07 -15.84 4.85
C GLY A 251 -12.48 -15.37 3.52
N MET A 252 -13.10 -14.38 2.89
CA MET A 252 -12.62 -13.75 1.66
C MET A 252 -11.23 -13.14 1.81
N VAL A 253 -10.99 -12.38 2.88
CA VAL A 253 -9.68 -11.75 3.14
C VAL A 253 -8.62 -12.79 3.44
N ARG A 254 -8.94 -13.83 4.22
CA ARG A 254 -8.01 -14.91 4.55
C ARG A 254 -7.62 -15.72 3.32
N GLU A 255 -8.59 -16.07 2.48
CA GLU A 255 -8.33 -16.71 1.19
C GLU A 255 -7.48 -15.83 0.30
N LEU A 256 -7.80 -14.54 0.17
CA LEU A 256 -7.02 -13.60 -0.64
C LEU A 256 -5.53 -13.60 -0.25
N PHE A 257 -5.23 -13.46 1.04
CA PHE A 257 -3.85 -13.41 1.51
C PHE A 257 -3.11 -14.75 1.34
N ARG A 258 -3.80 -15.87 1.59
CA ARG A 258 -3.24 -17.20 1.37
C ARG A 258 -2.92 -17.42 -0.10
N GLU A 259 -3.87 -17.16 -1.00
CA GLU A 259 -3.70 -17.44 -2.43
C GLU A 259 -2.72 -16.48 -3.10
N VAL A 260 -2.67 -15.22 -2.70
CA VAL A 260 -1.88 -14.18 -3.39
C VAL A 260 -0.48 -14.02 -2.79
N LEU A 261 -0.35 -14.11 -1.47
CA LEU A 261 0.88 -13.81 -0.73
C LEU A 261 1.43 -15.02 0.05
N GLU A 262 0.73 -16.16 0.06
CA GLU A 262 1.10 -17.34 0.86
C GLU A 262 1.20 -17.04 2.36
N VAL A 263 0.39 -16.07 2.83
CA VAL A 263 0.31 -15.67 4.23
C VAL A 263 -1.00 -16.14 4.84
N ALA A 264 -0.91 -16.85 5.98
CA ALA A 264 -2.07 -17.25 6.76
C ALA A 264 -2.36 -16.22 7.85
N PHE A 265 -3.64 -15.85 7.98
CA PHE A 265 -4.15 -15.06 9.11
C PHE A 265 -4.87 -15.94 10.15
N PRO A 266 -4.98 -15.46 11.40
CA PRO A 266 -5.78 -16.11 12.45
C PRO A 266 -7.22 -16.42 12.02
N ASP A 267 -7.83 -17.35 12.74
CA ASP A 267 -9.20 -17.82 12.54
C ASP A 267 -9.89 -17.98 13.91
N PRO A 268 -10.77 -17.05 14.33
CA PRO A 268 -11.18 -15.84 13.62
C PRO A 268 -10.13 -14.71 13.72
N LEU A 269 -10.34 -13.63 12.95
CA LEU A 269 -9.60 -12.37 13.13
C LEU A 269 -9.95 -11.73 14.49
N PRO A 270 -8.98 -11.06 15.15
CA PRO A 270 -9.24 -10.36 16.40
C PRO A 270 -10.33 -9.30 16.23
N ARG A 271 -11.33 -9.31 17.11
CA ARG A 271 -12.40 -8.31 17.15
C ARG A 271 -12.19 -7.35 18.28
N MET A 272 -12.44 -6.08 18.01
CA MET A 272 -12.29 -4.99 18.96
C MET A 272 -13.46 -4.04 18.81
N SER A 273 -14.11 -3.70 19.92
CA SER A 273 -15.15 -2.68 19.87
C SER A 273 -14.55 -1.31 19.55
N TRP A 274 -15.32 -0.43 18.94
CA TRP A 274 -14.90 0.95 18.72
C TRP A 274 -14.43 1.63 20.03
N HIS A 275 -15.17 1.42 21.12
CA HIS A 275 -14.81 1.98 22.43
C HIS A 275 -13.46 1.49 22.92
N GLU A 276 -13.17 0.21 22.74
CA GLU A 276 -11.87 -0.37 23.12
C GLU A 276 -10.74 0.17 22.23
N ALA A 277 -10.96 0.28 20.92
CA ALA A 277 -9.98 0.79 19.97
C ALA A 277 -9.63 2.26 20.27
N MET A 278 -10.65 3.10 20.49
CA MET A 278 -10.46 4.50 20.87
C MET A 278 -9.82 4.65 22.26
N ARG A 279 -10.15 3.76 23.20
CA ARG A 279 -9.52 3.76 24.52
C ARG A 279 -8.05 3.38 24.43
N ARG A 280 -7.71 2.24 23.81
CA ARG A 280 -6.33 1.71 23.83
C ARG A 280 -5.41 2.36 22.82
N TYR A 281 -5.92 2.86 21.69
CA TYR A 281 -5.10 3.34 20.57
C TYR A 281 -5.50 4.72 20.05
N ALA A 282 -6.60 5.30 20.52
CA ALA A 282 -7.16 6.56 19.99
C ALA A 282 -7.29 6.57 18.46
N SER A 283 -7.64 5.41 17.90
CA SER A 283 -7.81 5.20 16.46
C SER A 283 -8.90 4.15 16.23
N ASP A 284 -9.81 4.44 15.29
CA ASP A 284 -10.81 3.50 14.80
C ASP A 284 -10.23 2.46 13.82
N LYS A 285 -8.94 2.60 13.49
CA LYS A 285 -8.13 1.69 12.67
C LYS A 285 -6.76 1.46 13.34
N PRO A 286 -6.71 0.78 14.49
CA PRO A 286 -5.48 0.62 15.25
C PRO A 286 -4.43 -0.20 14.47
N ASP A 287 -3.18 0.23 14.52
CA ASP A 287 -2.06 -0.54 13.98
C ASP A 287 -1.53 -1.50 15.05
N LEU A 288 -2.05 -2.74 15.05
CA LEU A 288 -1.71 -3.77 16.04
C LEU A 288 -0.27 -4.30 15.93
N ARG A 289 0.51 -3.84 14.94
CA ARG A 289 1.96 -4.14 14.86
C ARG A 289 2.75 -3.30 15.87
N ILE A 290 2.17 -2.18 16.33
CA ILE A 290 2.75 -1.31 17.35
C ILE A 290 2.20 -1.77 18.70
N PRO A 291 3.04 -2.31 19.61
CA PRO A 291 2.56 -2.85 20.89
C PRO A 291 2.24 -1.77 21.94
N LEU A 292 2.34 -0.49 21.56
CA LEU A 292 2.13 0.63 22.48
C LEU A 292 0.63 0.88 22.68
N GLU A 293 0.24 1.09 23.93
CA GLU A 293 -1.15 1.35 24.31
C GLU A 293 -1.27 2.58 25.19
N LEU A 294 -2.40 3.25 25.07
CA LEU A 294 -2.84 4.32 25.94
C LEU A 294 -3.44 3.75 27.22
N THR A 295 -3.01 4.30 28.35
CA THR A 295 -3.48 3.95 29.69
C THR A 295 -4.23 5.12 30.30
N ASP A 296 -5.49 4.94 30.67
CA ASP A 296 -6.27 5.99 31.33
C ASP A 296 -5.82 6.17 32.79
N VAL A 297 -5.53 7.43 33.15
CA VAL A 297 -5.01 7.82 34.47
C VAL A 297 -5.73 9.02 35.07
N ALA A 298 -6.87 9.42 34.51
CA ALA A 298 -7.60 10.61 34.93
C ALA A 298 -8.08 10.55 36.39
N ASP A 299 -8.52 9.38 36.87
CA ASP A 299 -8.92 9.12 38.25
C ASP A 299 -7.79 9.34 39.25
N LEU A 300 -6.53 9.10 38.86
CA LEU A 300 -5.35 9.34 39.70
C LEU A 300 -5.00 10.83 39.84
N MET A 301 -5.56 11.67 38.96
CA MET A 301 -5.32 13.11 38.90
C MET A 301 -6.38 13.93 39.64
N VAL A 302 -7.37 13.27 40.25
CA VAL A 302 -8.40 13.93 41.06
C VAL A 302 -7.74 14.54 42.30
N GLY A 303 -7.93 15.84 42.51
CA GLY A 303 -7.34 16.57 43.64
C GLY A 303 -5.91 17.06 43.44
N VAL A 304 -5.32 16.84 42.26
CA VAL A 304 -4.02 17.42 41.88
C VAL A 304 -4.18 18.90 41.52
N ASP A 305 -3.37 19.80 42.08
CA ASP A 305 -3.46 21.25 41.83
C ASP A 305 -3.00 21.69 40.43
N PHE A 306 -2.39 20.78 39.68
CA PHE A 306 -1.91 21.05 38.33
C PHE A 306 -3.08 21.21 37.35
N LYS A 307 -3.50 22.45 37.10
CA LYS A 307 -4.68 22.79 36.27
C LYS A 307 -4.76 22.10 34.92
N VAL A 308 -3.63 21.81 34.27
CA VAL A 308 -3.59 21.10 32.98
C VAL A 308 -4.16 19.68 33.08
N PHE A 309 -4.00 19.02 34.23
CA PHE A 309 -4.58 17.71 34.52
C PHE A 309 -5.89 17.84 35.31
N ALA A 310 -5.96 18.73 36.29
CA ALA A 310 -7.15 18.89 37.13
C ALA A 310 -8.41 19.22 36.32
N GLY A 311 -8.29 20.04 35.27
CA GLY A 311 -9.40 20.41 34.40
C GLY A 311 -9.99 19.19 33.67
N PRO A 312 -9.22 18.52 32.80
CA PRO A 312 -9.68 17.31 32.10
C PRO A 312 -10.07 16.15 33.04
N ALA A 313 -9.48 16.04 34.24
CA ALA A 313 -9.86 15.02 35.21
C ALA A 313 -11.25 15.25 35.83
N ALA A 314 -11.68 16.52 35.96
CA ALA A 314 -12.97 16.89 36.52
C ALA A 314 -14.09 17.04 35.47
N ASP A 315 -13.72 17.10 34.19
CA ASP A 315 -14.66 17.21 33.07
C ASP A 315 -15.13 15.81 32.66
N PRO A 316 -16.45 15.50 32.67
CA PRO A 316 -16.95 14.22 32.16
C PRO A 316 -16.71 14.02 30.66
N GLU A 317 -16.47 15.08 29.89
CA GLU A 317 -16.00 15.02 28.50
C GLU A 317 -14.46 15.04 28.40
N GLY A 318 -13.75 15.05 29.53
CA GLY A 318 -12.30 15.09 29.61
C GLY A 318 -11.67 13.70 29.66
N ARG A 319 -10.42 13.62 29.23
CA ARG A 319 -9.60 12.40 29.30
C ARG A 319 -8.15 12.72 29.59
N ILE A 320 -7.53 11.89 30.41
CA ILE A 320 -6.08 11.89 30.63
C ILE A 320 -5.55 10.50 30.33
N ALA A 321 -4.84 10.40 29.21
CA ALA A 321 -4.22 9.17 28.76
C ALA A 321 -2.70 9.27 28.84
N ALA A 322 -2.09 8.27 29.45
CA ALA A 322 -0.65 8.08 29.50
C ALA A 322 -0.20 7.12 28.38
N LEU A 323 0.94 7.39 27.75
CA LEU A 323 1.58 6.52 26.79
C LEU A 323 2.97 6.14 27.30
N ARG A 324 3.15 4.87 27.66
CA ARG A 324 4.48 4.32 27.99
C ARG A 324 5.26 4.06 26.70
N VAL A 325 6.47 4.60 26.64
CA VAL A 325 7.44 4.35 25.57
C VAL A 325 8.61 3.57 26.18
N PRO A 326 8.71 2.26 25.92
CA PRO A 326 9.80 1.43 26.41
C PRO A 326 11.17 1.98 26.00
N ASN A 327 12.12 2.04 26.93
CA ASN A 327 13.47 2.59 26.72
C ASN A 327 13.54 4.07 26.29
N GLY A 328 12.40 4.79 26.35
CA GLY A 328 12.31 6.19 25.92
C GLY A 328 13.02 7.19 26.83
N GLY A 329 13.50 6.79 28.02
CA GLY A 329 14.23 7.64 28.95
C GLY A 329 15.53 8.20 28.39
N SER A 330 16.15 7.48 27.45
CA SER A 330 17.35 7.92 26.72
C SER A 330 17.10 9.05 25.71
N MET A 331 15.83 9.35 25.41
CA MET A 331 15.44 10.32 24.39
C MET A 331 15.98 11.73 24.72
N PRO A 332 16.67 12.40 23.77
CA PRO A 332 17.16 13.75 23.98
C PRO A 332 15.99 14.74 24.07
N ARG A 333 16.23 15.87 24.75
CA ARG A 333 15.21 16.90 24.94
C ARG A 333 14.65 17.44 23.61
N SER A 334 15.51 17.58 22.60
CA SER A 334 15.12 18.03 21.25
C SER A 334 14.04 17.14 20.63
N GLN A 335 14.16 15.81 20.76
CA GLN A 335 13.17 14.87 20.22
C GLN A 335 11.84 14.96 20.97
N ILE A 336 11.86 15.17 22.29
CA ILE A 336 10.64 15.44 23.07
C ILE A 336 9.97 16.74 22.62
N ASP A 337 10.75 17.79 22.36
CA ASP A 337 10.23 19.06 21.86
C ASP A 337 9.62 18.91 20.45
N ASP A 338 10.22 18.08 19.59
CA ASP A 338 9.66 17.77 18.28
C ASP A 338 8.36 16.96 18.37
N TYR A 339 8.24 16.00 19.29
CA TYR A 339 6.96 15.34 19.56
C TYR A 339 5.90 16.30 20.12
N THR A 340 6.32 17.26 20.95
CA THR A 340 5.43 18.30 21.47
C THR A 340 4.87 19.17 20.33
N LYS A 341 5.70 19.54 19.35
CA LYS A 341 5.25 20.24 18.13
C LYS A 341 4.37 19.35 17.25
N TYR A 342 4.66 18.05 17.17
CA TYR A 342 3.85 17.13 16.38
C TYR A 342 2.42 17.02 16.93
N VAL A 343 2.25 16.79 18.24
CA VAL A 343 0.92 16.65 18.83
C VAL A 343 0.10 17.94 18.80
N SER A 344 0.75 19.12 18.76
CA SER A 344 0.03 20.41 18.70
C SER A 344 -0.67 20.64 17.36
N ILE A 345 -0.22 19.98 16.28
CA ILE A 345 -0.92 19.97 14.97
C ILE A 345 -2.32 19.34 15.11
N PHE A 346 -2.50 18.45 16.09
CA PHE A 346 -3.77 17.80 16.41
C PHE A 346 -4.56 18.54 17.51
N GLY A 347 -4.10 19.73 17.92
CA GLY A 347 -4.80 20.60 18.88
C GLY A 347 -4.35 20.46 20.33
N ALA A 348 -3.41 19.57 20.65
CA ALA A 348 -2.89 19.43 22.01
C ALA A 348 -2.12 20.69 22.44
N ARG A 349 -2.38 21.18 23.66
CA ARG A 349 -1.74 22.40 24.19
C ARG A 349 -0.31 22.18 24.71
N GLY A 350 0.09 20.92 24.85
CA GLY A 350 1.41 20.52 25.31
C GLY A 350 1.50 19.00 25.41
N LEU A 351 2.71 18.51 25.70
CA LEU A 351 2.99 17.10 25.88
C LEU A 351 3.80 16.92 27.17
N ALA A 352 3.10 16.64 28.26
CA ALA A 352 3.74 16.38 29.53
C ALA A 352 4.40 15.00 29.51
N TYR A 353 5.45 14.81 30.30
CA TYR A 353 6.18 13.54 30.33
C TYR A 353 6.82 13.26 31.70
N ILE A 354 7.15 12.00 31.97
CA ILE A 354 7.98 11.54 33.08
C ILE A 354 9.03 10.57 32.53
N LYS A 355 10.32 10.85 32.76
CA LYS A 355 11.40 9.87 32.54
C LYS A 355 11.59 9.05 33.81
N VAL A 356 11.63 7.73 33.64
CA VAL A 356 11.84 6.77 34.73
C VAL A 356 13.29 6.30 34.68
N ASN A 357 14.15 6.85 35.56
CA ASN A 357 15.57 6.48 35.59
C ASN A 357 15.82 5.33 36.58
N ASP A 358 15.27 5.43 37.79
CA ASP A 358 15.43 4.42 38.83
C ASP A 358 14.23 4.38 39.78
N LEU A 359 13.35 3.39 39.61
CA LEU A 359 12.18 3.18 40.45
C LEU A 359 12.55 2.90 41.92
N SER A 360 13.73 2.34 42.21
CA SER A 360 14.14 2.03 43.59
C SER A 360 14.50 3.28 44.41
N ALA A 361 14.88 4.37 43.73
CA ALA A 361 15.13 5.68 44.33
C ALA A 361 13.83 6.51 44.53
N GLY A 362 12.66 5.94 44.23
CA GLY A 362 11.38 6.63 44.32
C GLY A 362 11.35 7.90 43.47
N ARG A 363 10.90 9.02 44.05
CA ARG A 363 10.74 10.30 43.33
C ARG A 363 12.06 10.87 42.78
N GLU A 364 13.19 10.62 43.43
CA GLU A 364 14.51 11.12 42.98
C GLU A 364 14.98 10.40 41.71
N GLY A 365 14.53 9.17 41.49
CA GLY A 365 14.79 8.42 40.27
C GLY A 365 13.88 8.79 39.10
N LEU A 366 13.00 9.80 39.25
CA LEU A 366 12.15 10.31 38.19
C LEU A 366 12.60 11.69 37.74
N GLN A 367 12.65 11.91 36.43
CA GLN A 367 13.04 13.20 35.87
C GLN A 367 11.88 13.80 35.06
N SER A 368 11.29 14.88 35.58
CA SER A 368 10.27 15.64 34.85
C SER A 368 9.92 17.00 35.47
N PRO A 369 9.54 17.99 34.63
CA PRO A 369 9.08 19.29 35.12
C PRO A 369 7.72 19.26 35.82
N ILE A 370 6.90 18.22 35.61
CA ILE A 370 5.56 18.12 36.20
C ILE A 370 5.56 17.44 37.57
N LEU A 371 6.63 16.73 37.93
CA LEU A 371 6.69 15.97 39.19
C LEU A 371 6.36 16.85 40.39
N LYS A 372 6.91 18.07 40.47
CA LYS A 372 6.67 19.02 41.58
C LYS A 372 5.19 19.34 41.86
N PHE A 373 4.30 19.07 40.92
CA PHE A 373 2.86 19.28 41.08
C PHE A 373 2.08 18.00 41.40
N LEU A 374 2.71 16.83 41.33
CA LEU A 374 2.07 15.54 41.57
C LEU A 374 2.41 15.01 42.97
N PRO A 375 1.42 14.55 43.77
CA PRO A 375 1.64 13.77 44.98
C PRO A 375 2.31 12.42 44.69
N ASP A 376 3.03 11.86 45.67
CA ASP A 376 3.71 10.57 45.51
C ASP A 376 2.73 9.42 45.24
N GLU A 377 1.54 9.45 45.85
CA GLU A 377 0.48 8.46 45.61
C GLU A 377 0.03 8.46 44.14
N THR A 378 -0.21 9.64 43.56
CA THR A 378 -0.53 9.79 42.13
C THR A 378 0.59 9.27 41.24
N VAL A 379 1.85 9.62 41.55
CA VAL A 379 3.01 9.19 40.76
C VAL A 379 3.15 7.66 40.80
N ASN A 380 3.07 7.05 41.98
CA ASN A 380 3.17 5.61 42.13
C ASN A 380 2.03 4.88 41.41
N GLY A 381 0.79 5.38 41.52
CA GLY A 381 -0.36 4.81 40.81
C GLY A 381 -0.21 4.88 39.29
N ILE A 382 0.39 5.94 38.74
CA ILE A 382 0.68 6.06 37.31
C ILE A 382 1.72 5.01 36.89
N LEU A 383 2.82 4.90 37.65
CA LEU A 383 3.90 3.96 37.34
C LEU A 383 3.41 2.51 37.35
N GLU A 384 2.63 2.15 38.37
CA GLU A 384 2.02 0.81 38.48
C GLU A 384 1.05 0.53 37.33
N ARG A 385 0.13 1.45 37.03
CA ARG A 385 -0.89 1.22 36.01
C ARG A 385 -0.34 1.20 34.59
N THR A 386 0.68 2.01 34.31
CA THR A 386 1.39 1.99 33.02
C THR A 386 2.38 0.83 32.92
N GLY A 387 2.69 0.17 34.03
CA GLY A 387 3.72 -0.86 34.12
C GLY A 387 5.11 -0.35 33.75
N ALA A 388 5.40 0.92 34.00
CA ALA A 388 6.66 1.54 33.56
C ALA A 388 7.87 0.93 34.27
N GLU A 389 8.98 0.78 33.54
CA GLU A 389 10.23 0.21 34.03
C GLU A 389 11.37 1.24 33.98
N ASN A 390 12.51 0.92 34.61
CA ASN A 390 13.71 1.73 34.51
C ASN A 390 14.15 1.88 33.05
N GLY A 391 14.40 3.12 32.63
CA GLY A 391 14.74 3.48 31.26
C GLY A 391 13.55 3.93 30.42
N ASP A 392 12.32 3.86 30.92
CA ASP A 392 11.13 4.23 30.15
C ASP A 392 10.83 5.74 30.19
N LEU A 393 9.98 6.15 29.25
CA LEU A 393 9.39 7.49 29.18
C LEU A 393 7.87 7.35 29.13
N ILE A 394 7.16 8.10 29.97
CA ILE A 394 5.71 8.17 29.95
C ILE A 394 5.32 9.55 29.42
N PHE A 395 4.56 9.61 28.34
CA PHE A 395 3.90 10.83 27.86
C PHE A 395 2.47 10.93 28.40
N PHE A 396 1.93 12.15 28.47
CA PHE A 396 0.55 12.40 28.90
C PHE A 396 -0.15 13.34 27.92
N GLY A 397 -1.31 12.90 27.44
CA GLY A 397 -2.32 13.76 26.79
C GLY A 397 -3.45 14.04 27.77
N ALA A 398 -3.74 15.32 28.03
CA ALA A 398 -4.81 15.75 28.94
C ALA A 398 -5.63 16.86 28.28
N ASP A 399 -6.80 16.49 27.75
CA ASP A 399 -7.73 17.41 27.08
C ASP A 399 -9.11 16.74 26.97
N LYS A 400 -10.01 17.28 26.16
CA LYS A 400 -11.29 16.64 25.84
C LYS A 400 -11.10 15.28 25.18
N ALA A 401 -11.91 14.31 25.61
CA ALA A 401 -12.16 13.07 24.88
C ALA A 401 -12.87 13.43 23.57
N ARG A 402 -12.22 13.19 22.44
CA ARG A 402 -12.80 13.35 21.10
C ARG A 402 -12.78 12.05 20.34
#